data_AF-A0A9D9WXM7-F1
#
_entry.id   AF-A0A9D9WXM7-F1
#
_cell.length_a   1.000
_cell.length_b   1.000
_cell.length_c   1.000
_cell.angle_alpha   90.00
_cell.angle_beta   90.00
_cell.angle_gamma   90.00
#
_symmetry.space_group_name_H-M   'P 1'
#
loop_
_entity.id
_entity.type
_entity.pdbx_description
1 polymer ?
#
loop_
_entity_poly.entity_id
_entity_poly.type
_entity_poly.pdbx_seq_one_letter_code
_entity_poly.pdbx_strand_id
1 'polypeptide(L)'
;TRTIRERELALEQQRQPGRTESLGPTRIYALTASAMPEERQLGLASGLDGYLTKPLSRSELAAVLDHISGSSAGSRAAEPAPGVDAPPRFDYAAALADADAEIIAIIGQDFIAHSTAYRTEMRAAAANADWPSLERTAHICKGLVAYFNARPLHDALAALELDARKGSMPPGALDSIEHELDALSAALRGALSAGGI
;
A
#
# COMPACT_ATOMS: atom_id res chain seq x y z
N THR A 1 -15.98 -15.16 3.11
CA THR A 1 -16.93 -14.87 2.01
C THR A 1 -18.25 -15.62 2.16
N ARG A 2 -18.25 -16.97 2.23
CA ARG A 2 -19.48 -17.79 2.38
C ARG A 2 -20.41 -17.32 3.51
N THR A 3 -19.88 -17.10 4.71
CA THR A 3 -20.64 -16.62 5.87
C THR A 3 -21.23 -15.21 5.70
N ILE A 4 -20.61 -14.36 4.87
CA ILE A 4 -21.11 -13.00 4.58
C ILE A 4 -22.30 -13.10 3.62
N ARG A 5 -22.17 -13.90 2.55
CA ARG A 5 -23.25 -14.15 1.57
C ARG A 5 -24.46 -14.85 2.21
N GLU A 6 -24.24 -15.81 3.11
CA GLU A 6 -25.31 -16.47 3.86
C GLU A 6 -26.08 -15.48 4.77
N ARG A 7 -25.38 -14.50 5.35
CA ARG A 7 -26.02 -13.41 6.11
C ARG A 7 -26.79 -12.44 5.23
N GLU A 8 -26.27 -12.07 4.06
CA GLU A 8 -27.00 -11.22 3.11
C GLU A 8 -28.28 -11.87 2.62
N LEU A 9 -28.22 -13.14 2.22
CA LEU A 9 -29.40 -13.91 1.80
C LEU A 9 -30.46 -14.02 2.90
N ALA A 10 -30.04 -14.18 4.17
CA ALA A 10 -30.95 -14.19 5.30
C ALA A 10 -31.60 -12.81 5.54
N LEU A 11 -30.86 -11.72 5.34
CA LEU A 11 -31.37 -10.35 5.43
C LEU A 11 -32.31 -10.00 4.26
N GLU A 12 -32.04 -10.50 3.06
CA GLU A 12 -32.91 -10.37 1.89
C GLU A 12 -34.23 -11.14 2.07
N GLN A 13 -34.19 -12.33 2.68
CA GLN A 13 -35.39 -13.11 3.00
C GLN A 13 -36.26 -12.48 4.11
N GLN A 14 -35.68 -11.62 4.95
CA GLN A 14 -36.40 -10.86 5.98
C GLN A 14 -36.92 -9.50 5.48
N ARG A 15 -36.57 -9.06 4.27
CA ARG A 15 -37.13 -7.83 3.69
C ARG A 15 -38.57 -8.09 3.25
N GLN A 16 -39.50 -7.29 3.79
CA GLN A 16 -40.92 -7.33 3.42
C GLN A 16 -41.12 -7.12 1.91
N PRO A 17 -41.99 -7.90 1.25
CA PRO A 17 -42.30 -7.74 -0.16
C PRO A 17 -43.11 -6.44 -0.35
N GLY A 18 -42.48 -5.39 -0.88
CA GLY A 18 -43.15 -4.09 -1.09
C GLY A 18 -42.23 -2.89 -1.34
N ARG A 19 -40.92 -3.02 -1.15
CA ARG A 19 -39.93 -1.98 -1.54
C ARG A 19 -38.89 -2.60 -2.48
N THR A 20 -39.27 -2.73 -3.75
CA THR A 20 -38.39 -3.27 -4.79
C THR A 20 -37.76 -2.12 -5.57
N GLU A 21 -36.79 -1.44 -4.97
CA GLU A 21 -35.65 -1.03 -5.78
C GLU A 21 -34.76 -2.27 -5.88
N SER A 22 -34.67 -2.82 -7.09
CA SER A 22 -33.73 -3.89 -7.44
C SER A 22 -32.31 -3.35 -7.32
N LEU A 23 -31.81 -3.22 -6.10
CA LEU A 23 -30.40 -3.01 -5.83
C LEU A 23 -29.69 -4.28 -6.28
N GLY A 24 -28.77 -4.15 -7.24
CA GLY A 24 -27.99 -5.28 -7.74
C GLY A 24 -27.22 -6.01 -6.62
N PRO A 25 -26.60 -7.16 -6.91
CA PRO A 25 -25.91 -7.94 -5.90
C PRO A 25 -24.85 -7.09 -5.17
N THR A 26 -24.83 -7.14 -3.84
CA THR A 26 -23.83 -6.43 -3.03
C THR A 26 -22.43 -6.86 -3.44
N ARG A 27 -21.57 -5.86 -3.65
CA ARG A 27 -20.17 -6.04 -4.04
C ARG A 27 -19.31 -6.23 -2.79
N ILE A 28 -18.57 -7.33 -2.72
CA ILE A 28 -17.75 -7.71 -1.56
C ILE A 28 -16.27 -7.67 -1.97
N TYR A 29 -15.54 -6.67 -1.48
CA TYR A 29 -14.09 -6.55 -1.67
C TYR A 29 -13.35 -6.90 -0.38
N ALA A 30 -12.24 -7.63 -0.48
CA ALA A 30 -11.39 -7.95 0.66
C ALA A 30 -10.28 -6.91 0.86
N LEU A 31 -10.06 -6.46 2.10
CA LEU A 31 -8.95 -5.56 2.44
C LEU A 31 -7.80 -6.33 3.09
N THR A 32 -6.73 -6.58 2.35
CA THR A 32 -5.61 -7.44 2.75
C THR A 32 -4.31 -6.67 2.98
N ALA A 33 -3.42 -7.14 3.86
CA ALA A 33 -2.11 -6.52 4.09
C ALA A 33 -1.10 -6.77 2.95
N SER A 34 -1.37 -7.76 2.10
CA SER A 34 -0.63 -8.04 0.87
C SER A 34 -1.59 -8.71 -0.11
N ALA A 35 -1.52 -8.41 -1.40
CA ALA A 35 -2.37 -9.03 -2.42
C ALA A 35 -1.53 -9.93 -3.31
N MET A 36 -0.98 -11.02 -2.73
CA MET A 36 -0.20 -11.96 -3.53
C MET A 36 -1.08 -12.52 -4.65
N PRO A 37 -0.54 -12.76 -5.86
CA PRO A 37 -1.31 -13.30 -6.98
C PRO A 37 -2.07 -14.58 -6.63
N GLU A 38 -1.49 -15.46 -5.79
CA GLU A 38 -2.16 -16.67 -5.34
C GLU A 38 -3.36 -16.38 -4.42
N GLU A 39 -3.26 -15.40 -3.53
CA GLU A 39 -4.35 -14.96 -2.64
C GLU A 39 -5.51 -14.35 -3.44
N ARG A 40 -5.18 -13.60 -4.50
CA ARG A 40 -6.14 -13.00 -5.44
C ARG A 40 -6.92 -14.08 -6.19
N GLN A 41 -6.23 -15.11 -6.66
CA GLN A 41 -6.85 -16.25 -7.36
C GLN A 41 -7.79 -17.03 -6.44
N LEU A 42 -7.38 -17.26 -5.19
CA LEU A 42 -8.10 -18.11 -4.25
C LEU A 42 -9.42 -17.50 -3.76
N GLY A 43 -9.47 -16.19 -3.52
CA GLY A 43 -10.72 -15.58 -3.05
C GLY A 43 -11.62 -15.00 -4.15
N LEU A 44 -11.14 -14.80 -5.39
CA LEU A 44 -12.03 -14.71 -6.56
C LEU A 44 -12.86 -16.01 -6.69
N ALA A 45 -12.22 -17.18 -6.50
CA ALA A 45 -12.91 -18.46 -6.46
C ALA A 45 -13.88 -18.62 -5.26
N SER A 46 -13.77 -17.76 -4.24
CA SER A 46 -14.64 -17.77 -3.05
C SER A 46 -15.86 -16.83 -3.14
N GLY A 47 -16.01 -16.09 -4.24
CA GLY A 47 -17.12 -15.16 -4.48
C GLY A 47 -16.89 -13.71 -4.05
N LEU A 48 -15.63 -13.27 -3.95
CA LEU A 48 -15.25 -11.87 -3.80
C LEU A 48 -15.29 -11.15 -5.15
N ASP A 49 -15.70 -9.89 -5.15
CA ASP A 49 -15.70 -9.00 -6.31
C ASP A 49 -14.32 -8.38 -6.58
N GLY A 50 -13.44 -8.38 -5.56
CA GLY A 50 -12.06 -7.93 -5.71
C GLY A 50 -11.32 -7.78 -4.38
N TYR A 51 -10.17 -7.11 -4.44
CA TYR A 51 -9.26 -6.90 -3.32
C TYR A 51 -8.75 -5.47 -3.30
N LEU A 52 -8.47 -4.99 -2.10
CA LEU A 52 -7.77 -3.75 -1.80
C LEU A 52 -6.63 -4.08 -0.85
N THR A 53 -5.52 -3.37 -0.96
CA THR A 53 -4.38 -3.54 -0.06
C THR A 53 -4.44 -2.58 1.12
N LYS A 54 -3.83 -2.98 2.24
CA LYS A 54 -3.54 -2.10 3.36
C LYS A 54 -2.13 -1.48 3.17
N PRO A 55 -1.94 -0.20 3.52
CA PRO A 55 -3.00 0.73 3.88
C PRO A 55 -3.93 1.04 2.70
N LEU A 56 -5.21 1.27 2.99
CA LEU A 56 -6.24 1.50 1.97
C LEU A 56 -5.97 2.82 1.25
N SER A 57 -5.62 2.76 -0.03
CA SER A 57 -5.43 3.95 -0.86
C SER A 57 -6.78 4.56 -1.26
N ARG A 58 -6.89 5.89 -1.15
CA ARG A 58 -8.08 6.64 -1.57
C ARG A 58 -8.32 6.51 -3.08
N SER A 59 -7.27 6.46 -3.89
CA SER A 59 -7.38 6.31 -5.35
C SER A 59 -7.80 4.90 -5.74
N GLU A 60 -7.31 3.86 -5.06
CA GLU A 60 -7.78 2.48 -5.28
C GLU A 60 -9.23 2.30 -4.87
N LEU A 61 -9.63 2.87 -3.73
CA LEU A 61 -11.02 2.87 -3.29
C LEU A 61 -11.91 3.63 -4.28
N ALA A 62 -11.47 4.81 -4.76
CA ALA A 62 -12.20 5.59 -5.75
C ALA A 62 -12.39 4.81 -7.06
N ALA A 63 -11.33 4.16 -7.56
CA ALA A 63 -11.41 3.33 -8.77
C ALA A 63 -12.40 2.17 -8.62
N VAL A 64 -12.44 1.53 -7.45
CA VAL A 64 -13.44 0.48 -7.14
C VAL A 64 -14.84 1.08 -7.09
N LEU A 65 -15.04 2.22 -6.45
CA LEU A 65 -16.34 2.88 -6.35
C LEU A 65 -16.84 3.37 -7.72
N ASP A 66 -15.97 3.92 -8.57
CA ASP A 66 -16.28 4.35 -9.93
C ASP A 66 -16.69 3.16 -10.80
N HIS A 67 -15.97 2.05 -10.68
CA HIS A 67 -16.31 0.79 -11.35
C HIS A 67 -17.68 0.25 -10.91
N ILE A 68 -17.99 0.30 -9.62
CA ILE A 68 -19.28 -0.14 -9.07
C ILE A 68 -20.42 0.80 -9.50
N SER A 69 -20.14 2.10 -9.59
CA SER A 69 -21.14 3.15 -9.89
C SER A 69 -21.45 3.28 -11.39
N GLY A 70 -20.78 2.52 -12.26
CA GLY A 70 -21.01 2.55 -13.71
C GLY A 70 -20.42 3.76 -14.42
N SER A 71 -19.66 4.61 -13.73
CA SER A 71 -18.92 5.73 -14.33
C SER A 71 -17.60 5.22 -14.88
N SER A 72 -17.64 4.63 -16.07
CA SER A 72 -16.41 4.25 -16.78
C SER A 72 -15.85 5.47 -17.50
N ALA A 73 -14.98 6.22 -16.82
CA ALA A 73 -13.96 7.04 -17.47
C ALA A 73 -12.64 6.29 -17.34
N GLY A 74 -12.36 5.44 -18.33
CA GLY A 74 -11.12 4.67 -18.38
C GLY A 74 -9.91 5.58 -18.49
N SER A 75 -9.00 5.50 -17.52
CA SER A 75 -7.64 6.04 -17.67
C SER A 75 -6.71 4.89 -18.07
N ARG A 76 -6.26 4.97 -19.32
CA ARG A 76 -5.34 4.04 -19.97
C ARG A 76 -3.92 4.37 -19.56
N ALA A 77 -3.26 3.46 -18.86
CA ALA A 77 -1.82 3.54 -18.60
C ALA A 77 -1.05 3.52 -19.93
N ALA A 78 -0.19 4.51 -20.15
CA ALA A 78 0.73 4.57 -21.27
C ALA A 78 2.13 4.13 -20.79
N GLU A 79 2.70 3.13 -21.47
CA GLU A 79 4.11 2.78 -21.41
C GLU A 79 4.97 3.81 -22.17
N PRO A 80 6.24 3.98 -21.76
CA PRO A 80 7.28 4.25 -22.75
C PRO A 80 8.49 3.30 -22.65
N ALA A 81 9.10 3.09 -23.83
CA ALA A 81 10.26 2.26 -24.14
C ALA A 81 11.61 2.94 -23.77
N PRO A 82 12.76 2.25 -23.88
CA PRO A 82 13.96 2.51 -23.09
C PRO A 82 14.92 3.54 -23.70
N GLY A 83 15.54 4.35 -22.84
CA GLY A 83 16.67 5.22 -23.15
C GLY A 83 17.69 5.17 -22.02
N VAL A 84 18.94 4.85 -22.36
CA VAL A 84 20.08 4.73 -21.45
C VAL A 84 20.59 6.13 -21.09
N ASP A 85 20.19 6.60 -19.90
CA ASP A 85 20.91 7.53 -19.04
C ASP A 85 20.33 7.32 -17.63
N ALA A 86 21.14 7.43 -16.57
CA ALA A 86 20.66 7.15 -15.21
C ALA A 86 19.38 7.95 -14.91
N PRO A 87 18.28 7.31 -14.49
CA PRO A 87 16.99 7.98 -14.37
C PRO A 87 17.09 9.16 -13.39
N PRO A 88 16.34 10.25 -13.62
CA PRO A 88 16.26 11.34 -12.65
C PRO A 88 15.88 10.76 -11.29
N ARG A 89 16.66 11.08 -10.25
CA ARG A 89 16.40 10.64 -8.88
C ARG A 89 14.94 11.00 -8.53
N PHE A 90 14.23 10.05 -7.94
CA PHE A 90 12.83 10.23 -7.59
C PHE A 90 12.64 11.47 -6.69
N ASP A 91 11.67 12.31 -7.04
CA ASP A 91 11.40 13.55 -6.31
C ASP A 91 10.35 13.31 -5.22
N TYR A 92 10.82 13.10 -3.99
CA TYR A 92 9.94 12.93 -2.83
C TYR A 92 9.14 14.19 -2.49
N ALA A 93 9.63 15.39 -2.79
CA ALA A 93 8.87 16.61 -2.52
C ALA A 93 7.67 16.71 -3.45
N ALA A 94 7.85 16.39 -4.74
CA ALA A 94 6.75 16.30 -5.70
C ALA A 94 5.76 15.17 -5.34
N ALA A 95 6.26 14.01 -4.92
CA ALA A 95 5.41 12.90 -4.49
C ALA A 95 4.54 13.25 -3.27
N LEU A 96 5.11 13.98 -2.30
CA LEU A 96 4.37 14.47 -1.12
C LEU A 96 3.36 15.56 -1.48
N ALA A 97 3.61 16.39 -2.49
CA ALA A 97 2.66 17.40 -2.94
C ALA A 97 1.37 16.79 -3.53
N ASP A 98 1.45 15.57 -4.07
CA ASP A 98 0.30 14.80 -4.57
C ASP A 98 -0.32 13.89 -3.48
N ALA A 99 0.32 13.77 -2.32
CA ALA A 99 -0.19 12.99 -1.20
C ALA A 99 -1.16 13.82 -0.32
N ASP A 100 -1.93 13.12 0.52
CA ASP A 100 -2.93 13.76 1.37
C ASP A 100 -2.25 14.58 2.49
N ALA A 101 -2.44 15.89 2.47
CA ALA A 101 -1.80 16.82 3.40
C ALA A 101 -2.16 16.56 4.88
N GLU A 102 -3.38 16.09 5.16
CA GLU A 102 -3.79 15.75 6.53
C GLU A 102 -3.06 14.48 6.99
N ILE A 103 -2.92 13.49 6.11
CA ILE A 103 -2.12 12.28 6.39
C ILE A 103 -0.64 12.63 6.61
N ILE A 104 -0.06 13.52 5.79
CA ILE A 104 1.31 13.98 5.98
C ILE A 104 1.48 14.64 7.35
N ALA A 105 0.53 15.49 7.77
CA ALA A 105 0.58 16.13 9.08
C ALA A 105 0.47 15.14 10.25
N ILE A 106 -0.44 14.16 10.16
CA ILE A 106 -0.70 13.19 11.22
C ILE A 106 0.41 12.14 11.32
N ILE A 107 0.78 11.54 10.18
CA ILE A 107 1.68 10.36 10.14
C ILE A 107 3.13 10.78 9.89
N GLY A 108 3.38 11.90 9.21
CA GLY A 108 4.73 12.32 8.84
C GLY A 108 5.65 12.60 10.02
N GLN A 109 5.14 13.23 11.08
CA GLN A 109 5.93 13.46 12.31
C GLN A 109 6.31 12.14 13.00
N ASP A 110 5.34 11.23 13.11
CA ASP A 110 5.55 9.91 13.72
C ASP A 110 6.54 9.07 12.91
N PHE A 111 6.43 9.09 11.58
CA PHE A 111 7.37 8.43 10.69
C PHE A 111 8.80 8.95 10.85
N ILE A 112 8.99 10.28 10.90
CA ILE A 112 10.31 10.89 11.11
C ILE A 112 10.90 10.43 12.45
N ALA A 113 10.10 10.39 13.52
CA ALA A 113 10.53 9.96 14.84
C ALA A 113 10.98 8.49 14.87
N HIS A 114 10.29 7.61 14.14
CA HIS A 114 10.56 6.17 14.12
C HIS A 114 11.53 5.72 13.02
N SER A 115 11.87 6.58 12.05
CA SER A 115 12.76 6.25 10.91
C SER A 115 14.11 5.63 11.32
N THR A 116 14.74 6.16 12.37
CA THR A 116 16.00 5.64 12.93
C THR A 116 15.82 4.26 13.58
N ALA A 117 14.67 4.01 14.20
CA ALA A 117 14.37 2.73 14.82
C ALA A 117 14.21 1.64 13.75
N TYR A 118 13.43 1.90 12.68
CA TYR A 118 13.29 0.94 11.57
C TYR A 118 14.62 0.56 10.95
N ARG A 119 15.50 1.54 10.74
CA ARG A 119 16.87 1.31 10.26
C ARG A 119 17.66 0.38 11.18
N THR A 120 17.64 0.67 12.46
CA THR A 120 18.40 -0.07 13.47
C THR A 120 17.90 -1.51 13.58
N GLU A 121 16.57 -1.69 13.61
CA GLU A 121 15.92 -3.00 13.66
C GLU A 121 16.22 -3.84 12.42
N MET A 122 16.10 -3.28 11.20
CA MET A 122 16.40 -4.00 9.97
C MET A 122 17.88 -4.42 9.92
N ARG A 123 18.81 -3.54 10.30
CA ARG A 123 20.24 -3.87 10.32
C ARG A 123 20.57 -4.92 11.37
N ALA A 124 19.97 -4.86 12.55
CA ALA A 124 20.15 -5.86 13.60
C ALA A 124 19.58 -7.23 13.18
N ALA A 125 18.39 -7.26 12.58
CA ALA A 125 17.77 -8.50 12.10
C ALA A 125 18.62 -9.15 11.00
N ALA A 126 19.10 -8.37 10.03
CA ALA A 126 19.99 -8.88 8.98
C ALA A 126 21.33 -9.39 9.53
N ALA A 127 21.95 -8.69 10.47
CA ALA A 127 23.23 -9.10 11.08
C ALA A 127 23.12 -10.43 11.86
N ASN A 128 21.96 -10.70 12.44
CA ASN A 128 21.69 -11.94 13.19
C ASN A 128 21.02 -13.03 12.33
N ALA A 129 20.85 -12.81 11.02
CA ALA A 129 20.07 -13.67 10.13
C ALA A 129 18.64 -13.99 10.67
N ASP A 130 18.05 -13.05 11.42
CA ASP A 130 16.67 -13.12 11.90
C ASP A 130 15.72 -12.65 10.79
N TRP A 131 15.55 -13.52 9.79
CA TRP A 131 14.73 -13.25 8.62
C TRP A 131 13.26 -12.95 8.93
N PRO A 132 12.59 -13.63 9.88
CA PRO A 132 11.23 -13.28 10.27
C PRO A 132 11.09 -11.85 10.83
N SER A 133 12.06 -11.39 11.63
CA SER A 133 12.04 -10.01 12.13
C SER A 133 12.34 -9.00 11.01
N LEU A 134 13.28 -9.32 10.11
CA LEU A 134 13.58 -8.48 8.95
C LEU A 134 12.37 -8.31 8.02
N GLU A 135 11.68 -9.42 7.70
CA GLU A 135 10.44 -9.42 6.92
C GLU A 135 9.38 -8.53 7.58
N ARG A 136 9.17 -8.68 8.90
CA ARG A 136 8.15 -7.92 9.64
C ARG A 136 8.45 -6.42 9.65
N THR A 137 9.68 -6.02 9.96
CA THR A 137 10.05 -4.60 10.01
C THR A 137 9.97 -3.98 8.61
N ALA A 138 10.43 -4.69 7.56
CA ALA A 138 10.27 -4.25 6.17
C ALA A 138 8.79 -4.07 5.80
N HIS A 139 7.93 -5.02 6.17
CA HIS A 139 6.49 -4.97 5.92
C HIS A 139 5.82 -3.76 6.61
N ILE A 140 6.13 -3.51 7.88
CA ILE A 140 5.60 -2.36 8.64
C ILE A 140 6.02 -1.06 7.97
N CYS A 141 7.32 -0.93 7.67
CA CYS A 141 7.86 0.27 7.04
C CYS A 141 7.25 0.49 5.64
N LYS A 142 7.08 -0.58 4.85
CA LYS A 142 6.44 -0.55 3.53
C LYS A 142 5.04 0.04 3.60
N GLY A 143 4.25 -0.41 4.59
CA GLY A 143 2.89 0.10 4.81
C GLY A 143 2.88 1.60 5.13
N LEU A 144 3.81 2.07 5.94
CA LEU A 144 3.89 3.49 6.29
C LEU A 144 4.29 4.37 5.11
N VAL A 145 5.28 3.95 4.33
CA VAL A 145 5.79 4.77 3.21
C VAL A 145 4.80 4.86 2.05
N ALA A 146 3.85 3.92 1.95
CA ALA A 146 2.77 3.96 0.96
C ALA A 146 1.88 5.20 1.10
N TYR A 147 1.71 5.76 2.31
CA TYR A 147 0.95 6.99 2.53
C TYR A 147 1.57 8.24 1.90
N PHE A 148 2.87 8.18 1.58
CA PHE A 148 3.65 9.32 1.09
C PHE A 148 3.94 9.25 -0.41
N ASN A 149 3.29 8.35 -1.14
CA ASN A 149 3.59 8.04 -2.54
C ASN A 149 5.09 7.76 -2.79
N ALA A 150 5.78 7.22 -1.77
CA ALA A 150 7.23 6.98 -1.74
C ALA A 150 7.61 5.73 -2.54
N ARG A 151 7.31 5.71 -3.85
CA ARG A 151 7.41 4.52 -4.71
C ARG A 151 8.76 3.79 -4.64
N PRO A 152 9.93 4.45 -4.75
CA PRO A 152 11.21 3.74 -4.72
C PRO A 152 11.45 3.04 -3.37
N LEU A 153 11.16 3.71 -2.26
CA LEU A 153 11.30 3.15 -0.93
C LEU A 153 10.30 2.00 -0.69
N HIS A 154 9.05 2.19 -1.12
CA HIS A 154 8.03 1.15 -1.05
C HIS A 154 8.48 -0.12 -1.79
N ASP A 155 8.96 0.03 -3.03
CA ASP A 155 9.37 -1.10 -3.86
C ASP A 155 10.63 -1.78 -3.30
N ALA A 156 11.58 -1.02 -2.77
CA ALA A 156 12.77 -1.55 -2.11
C ALA A 156 12.41 -2.36 -0.85
N LEU A 157 11.46 -1.88 -0.04
CA LEU A 157 10.98 -2.58 1.14
C LEU A 157 10.18 -3.84 0.77
N ALA A 158 9.40 -3.80 -0.31
CA ALA A 158 8.70 -4.97 -0.84
C ALA A 158 9.66 -6.06 -1.33
N ALA A 159 10.75 -5.66 -2.00
CA ALA A 159 11.81 -6.59 -2.41
C ALA A 159 12.52 -7.21 -1.18
N LEU A 160 12.88 -6.39 -0.20
CA LEU A 160 13.50 -6.87 1.05
C LEU A 160 12.59 -7.84 1.80
N GLU A 161 11.29 -7.56 1.90
CA GLU A 161 10.29 -8.45 2.52
C GLU A 161 10.28 -9.83 1.83
N LEU A 162 10.27 -9.85 0.49
CA LEU A 162 10.28 -11.09 -0.28
C LEU A 162 11.59 -11.87 -0.13
N ASP A 163 12.72 -11.19 -0.12
CA ASP A 163 14.02 -11.83 0.01
C ASP A 163 14.23 -12.39 1.43
N ALA A 164 13.80 -11.64 2.45
CA ALA A 164 13.80 -12.09 3.84
C ALA A 164 12.93 -13.34 4.01
N ARG A 165 11.75 -13.40 3.38
CA ARG A 165 10.91 -14.61 3.39
C ARG A 165 11.62 -15.85 2.82
N LYS A 166 12.54 -15.66 1.87
CA LYS A 166 13.39 -16.72 1.30
C LYS A 166 14.64 -17.03 2.13
N GLY A 167 14.85 -16.32 3.24
CA GLY A 167 16.02 -16.46 4.09
C GLY A 167 17.28 -15.85 3.50
N SER A 168 17.14 -14.78 2.70
CA SER A 168 18.24 -14.15 1.99
C SER A 168 18.11 -12.63 1.95
N MET A 169 19.18 -11.93 1.61
CA MET A 169 19.14 -10.50 1.34
C MET A 169 20.27 -10.14 0.37
N PRO A 170 20.02 -9.35 -0.69
CA PRO A 170 21.07 -8.92 -1.57
C PRO A 170 22.03 -7.95 -0.84
N PRO A 171 23.34 -8.01 -1.15
CA PRO A 171 24.30 -7.06 -0.59
C PRO A 171 23.92 -5.63 -0.98
N GLY A 172 24.02 -4.70 -0.03
CA GLY A 172 23.68 -3.29 -0.24
C GLY A 172 22.19 -2.96 -0.20
N ALA A 173 21.29 -3.94 -0.06
CA ALA A 173 19.84 -3.69 0.00
C ALA A 173 19.45 -2.72 1.12
N LEU A 174 20.03 -2.92 2.31
CA LEU A 174 19.79 -2.02 3.45
C LEU A 174 20.36 -0.62 3.20
N ASP A 175 21.53 -0.50 2.59
CA ASP A 175 22.13 0.81 2.31
C ASP A 175 21.28 1.61 1.31
N SER A 176 20.71 0.93 0.30
CA SER A 176 19.75 1.56 -0.62
C SER A 176 18.46 2.01 0.08
N ILE A 177 17.85 1.14 0.90
CA ILE A 177 16.64 1.48 1.68
C ILE A 177 16.90 2.67 2.62
N GLU A 178 18.07 2.67 3.25
CA GLU A 178 18.51 3.71 4.15
C GLU A 178 18.68 5.06 3.47
N HIS A 179 19.24 5.07 2.26
CA HIS A 179 19.35 6.27 1.46
C HIS A 179 17.97 6.85 1.11
N GLU A 180 17.02 5.98 0.74
CA GLU A 180 15.65 6.37 0.42
C GLU A 180 14.88 6.85 1.67
N LEU A 181 15.08 6.22 2.83
CA LEU A 181 14.54 6.66 4.12
C LEU A 181 15.00 8.08 4.48
N ASP A 182 16.28 8.40 4.25
CA ASP A 182 16.83 9.73 4.51
C ASP A 182 16.24 10.78 3.56
N ALA A 183 16.08 10.43 2.27
CA ALA A 183 15.50 11.29 1.26
C ALA A 183 14.03 11.64 1.58
N LEU A 184 13.21 10.62 1.90
CA LEU A 184 11.82 10.81 2.29
C LEU A 184 11.71 11.61 3.59
N SER A 185 12.53 11.29 4.60
CA SER A 185 12.51 12.01 5.89
C SER A 185 12.88 13.48 5.73
N ALA A 186 13.83 13.81 4.85
CA ALA A 186 14.16 15.19 4.53
C ALA A 186 13.00 15.92 3.85
N ALA A 187 12.35 15.27 2.87
CA ALA A 187 11.20 15.84 2.17
C ALA A 187 10.00 16.07 3.10
N LEU A 188 9.70 15.12 4.00
CA LEU A 188 8.64 15.25 5.01
C LEU A 188 8.91 16.43 5.95
N ARG A 189 10.15 16.60 6.44
CA ARG A 189 10.50 17.79 7.25
C ARG A 189 10.27 19.09 6.48
N GLY A 190 10.62 19.12 5.20
CA GLY A 190 10.35 20.26 4.32
C GLY A 190 8.86 20.56 4.19
N ALA A 191 8.05 19.55 3.86
CA ALA A 191 6.60 19.68 3.71
C ALA A 191 5.92 20.14 5.02
N LEU A 192 6.30 19.57 6.16
CA LEU A 192 5.76 19.95 7.48
C LEU A 192 6.16 21.37 7.90
N SER A 193 7.33 21.85 7.47
CA SER A 193 7.75 23.24 7.72
C SER A 193 7.08 24.25 6.80
N ALA A 194 6.75 23.86 5.56
CA ALA A 194 6.09 24.72 4.57
C ALA A 194 4.57 24.81 4.75
N GLY A 195 3.95 23.75 5.29
CA GLY A 195 2.53 23.70 5.63
C GLY A 195 2.17 24.28 7.00
N GLY A 196 3.06 25.09 7.59
CA GLY A 196 2.88 25.68 8.92
C GLY A 196 1.60 26.52 9.02
N ILE A 197 0.74 26.09 9.94
CA ILE A 197 -0.25 26.92 10.65
C ILE A 197 0.50 27.90 11.55
#